data_AF-A0A6I2UY59-F1
#
_entry.id   AF-A0A6I2UY59-F1
#
_cell.length_a   1.000
_cell.length_b   1.000
_cell.length_c   1.000
_cell.angle_alpha   90.00
_cell.angle_beta   90.00
_cell.angle_gamma   90.00
#
_symmetry.space_group_name_H-M   'P 1'
#
loop_
_entity.id
_entity.type
_entity.pdbx_description
1 polymer ?
#
loop_
_entity_poly.entity_id
_entity_poly.type
_entity_poly.pdbx_seq_one_letter_code
_entity_poly.pdbx_strand_id
1 'polypeptide(L)'
;PERLSKGIANQTANALLVKVNQIGTLTETMDAVALAHRSGYRSMMSHRSGETEDTTIADLAVALECGQIKTGAPARSERVAKYNQLLRIEEELADAAIYAGRKAFPRFNG
;
A
#
# COMPACT_ATOMS: atom_id res chain seq x y z
N PRO A 1 -11.43 -6.41 8.52
CA PRO A 1 -11.67 -5.24 9.40
C PRO A 1 -11.58 -5.55 10.90
N GLU A 2 -12.26 -6.60 11.39
CA GLU A 2 -12.33 -6.93 12.82
C GLU A 2 -10.95 -7.10 13.51
N ARG A 3 -10.03 -7.84 12.87
CA ARG A 3 -8.66 -8.01 13.41
C ARG A 3 -7.88 -6.71 13.49
N LEU A 4 -8.07 -5.81 12.53
CA LEU A 4 -7.45 -4.48 12.54
C LEU A 4 -8.02 -3.65 13.69
N SER A 5 -9.34 -3.59 13.82
CA SER A 5 -10.01 -2.88 14.93
C SER A 5 -9.55 -3.39 16.30
N LYS A 6 -9.44 -4.71 16.47
CA LYS A 6 -8.90 -5.32 17.70
C LYS A 6 -7.45 -4.94 17.95
N GLY A 7 -6.61 -4.95 16.89
CA GLY A 7 -5.21 -4.53 16.98
C GLY A 7 -5.07 -3.07 17.41
N ILE A 8 -5.88 -2.18 16.84
CA ILE A 8 -5.93 -0.75 17.21
C ILE A 8 -6.35 -0.58 18.68
N ALA A 9 -7.44 -1.22 19.11
CA ALA A 9 -7.94 -1.14 20.48
C ALA A 9 -6.91 -1.64 21.51
N ASN A 10 -6.13 -2.66 21.16
CA ASN A 10 -5.10 -3.23 22.01
C ASN A 10 -3.71 -2.59 21.80
N GLN A 11 -3.61 -1.49 21.05
CA GLN A 11 -2.33 -0.83 20.72
C GLN A 11 -1.25 -1.78 20.17
N THR A 12 -1.65 -2.76 19.36
CA THR A 12 -0.76 -3.79 18.79
C THR A 12 -0.31 -3.41 17.38
N ALA A 13 1.00 -3.36 17.16
CA ALA A 13 1.63 -2.92 15.90
C ALA A 13 1.32 -1.45 15.54
N ASN A 14 1.71 -1.02 14.34
CA ASN A 14 1.59 0.38 13.89
C ASN A 14 1.40 0.53 12.36
N ALA A 15 1.27 -0.58 11.64
CA ALA A 15 1.05 -0.58 10.21
C ALA A 15 0.25 -1.82 9.77
N LEU A 16 -0.50 -1.66 8.69
CA LEU A 16 -1.28 -2.69 8.02
C LEU A 16 -0.60 -3.08 6.70
N LEU A 17 -0.32 -4.38 6.53
CA LEU A 17 0.04 -4.92 5.22
C LEU A 17 -1.23 -5.29 4.46
N VAL A 18 -1.53 -4.54 3.40
CA VAL A 18 -2.79 -4.64 2.66
C VAL A 18 -2.63 -5.62 1.51
N LYS A 19 -3.44 -6.69 1.50
CA LYS A 19 -3.50 -7.66 0.42
C LYS A 19 -4.95 -7.71 -0.06
N VAL A 20 -5.22 -7.07 -1.21
CA VAL A 20 -6.56 -6.96 -1.82
C VAL A 20 -7.30 -8.30 -1.86
N ASN A 21 -6.63 -9.37 -2.28
CA ASN A 21 -7.23 -10.69 -2.39
C ASN A 21 -7.43 -11.44 -1.05
N GLN A 22 -7.07 -10.86 0.09
CA GLN A 22 -7.37 -11.41 1.41
C GLN A 22 -8.67 -10.89 2.01
N ILE A 23 -9.14 -9.71 1.57
CA ILE A 23 -10.30 -9.05 2.15
C ILE A 23 -11.57 -9.29 1.32
N GLY A 24 -11.43 -9.59 0.03
CA GLY A 24 -12.53 -9.98 -0.87
C GLY A 24 -12.78 -8.93 -1.93
N THR A 25 -13.19 -7.73 -1.54
CA THR A 25 -13.55 -6.64 -2.47
C THR A 25 -12.64 -5.41 -2.39
N LEU A 26 -12.69 -4.57 -3.43
CA LEU A 26 -12.02 -3.26 -3.43
C LEU A 26 -12.60 -2.32 -2.37
N THR A 27 -13.92 -2.29 -2.20
CA THR A 27 -14.58 -1.47 -1.16
C THR A 27 -14.06 -1.79 0.22
N GLU A 28 -14.02 -3.08 0.59
CA GLU A 28 -13.51 -3.50 1.90
C GLU A 28 -12.00 -3.20 2.06
N THR A 29 -11.25 -3.23 0.95
CA THR A 29 -9.84 -2.83 0.95
C THR A 29 -9.71 -1.34 1.29
N MET A 30 -10.49 -0.49 0.62
CA MET A 30 -10.51 0.94 0.87
C MET A 30 -10.94 1.27 2.30
N ASP A 31 -11.96 0.59 2.82
CA ASP A 31 -12.43 0.75 4.20
C ASP A 31 -11.36 0.38 5.22
N ALA A 32 -10.61 -0.71 4.97
CA ALA A 32 -9.53 -1.14 5.85
C ALA A 32 -8.35 -0.15 5.86
N VAL A 33 -7.96 0.38 4.69
CA VAL A 33 -6.92 1.41 4.59
C VAL A 33 -7.36 2.70 5.27
N ALA A 34 -8.59 3.15 5.02
CA ALA A 34 -9.14 4.35 5.65
C ALA A 34 -9.23 4.22 7.17
N LEU A 35 -9.63 3.05 7.70
CA LEU A 35 -9.63 2.78 9.14
C LEU A 35 -8.21 2.81 9.72
N ALA A 36 -7.23 2.22 9.02
CA ALA A 36 -5.83 2.27 9.44
C ALA A 36 -5.33 3.72 9.53
N HIS A 37 -5.54 4.52 8.49
CA HIS A 37 -5.10 5.91 8.45
C HIS A 37 -5.75 6.77 9.54
N ARG A 38 -7.07 6.67 9.75
CA ARG A 38 -7.78 7.40 10.82
C ARG A 38 -7.30 7.01 12.22
N SER A 39 -6.75 5.81 12.37
CA SER A 39 -6.24 5.29 13.65
C SER A 39 -4.73 5.52 13.82
N GLY A 40 -4.09 6.29 12.93
CA GLY A 40 -2.66 6.58 12.98
C GLY A 40 -1.75 5.44 12.50
N TYR A 41 -2.31 4.36 11.96
CA TYR A 41 -1.54 3.28 11.35
C TYR A 41 -1.10 3.67 9.95
N ARG A 42 0.08 3.18 9.54
CA ARG A 42 0.50 3.23 8.13
C ARG A 42 -0.09 2.06 7.35
N SER A 43 -0.25 2.23 6.05
CA SER A 43 -0.70 1.17 5.15
C SER A 43 0.39 0.86 4.14
N MET A 44 0.65 -0.42 3.90
CA MET A 44 1.60 -0.88 2.89
C MET A 44 0.87 -1.81 1.93
N MET A 45 0.66 -1.36 0.71
CA MET A 45 0.04 -2.18 -0.33
C MET A 45 0.98 -3.33 -0.71
N SER A 46 0.47 -4.56 -0.85
CA SER A 46 1.30 -5.75 -0.99
C SER A 46 0.82 -6.70 -2.07
N HIS A 47 1.79 -7.23 -2.80
CA HIS A 47 1.62 -8.36 -3.71
C HIS A 47 1.35 -9.69 -2.96
N ARG A 48 1.23 -10.78 -3.73
CA ARG A 48 1.29 -12.17 -3.25
C ARG A 48 2.51 -12.92 -3.81
N SER A 49 2.80 -14.10 -3.28
CA SER A 49 3.92 -14.92 -3.77
C SER A 49 3.68 -15.41 -5.21
N GLY A 50 2.47 -15.84 -5.54
CA GLY A 50 2.01 -16.00 -6.93
C GLY A 50 1.40 -14.68 -7.41
N GLU A 51 1.99 -14.08 -8.44
CA GLU A 51 1.53 -12.82 -9.05
C GLU A 51 1.31 -13.00 -10.54
N THR A 52 0.55 -12.07 -11.11
CA THR A 52 0.30 -11.96 -12.55
C THR A 52 0.88 -10.65 -13.07
N GLU A 53 0.69 -10.34 -14.35
CA GLU A 53 1.04 -9.04 -14.92
C GLU A 53 0.07 -7.91 -14.54
N ASP A 54 -1.01 -8.20 -13.80
CA ASP A 54 -1.91 -7.19 -13.25
C ASP A 54 -1.12 -6.15 -12.44
N THR A 55 -1.45 -4.87 -12.62
CA THR A 55 -0.74 -3.78 -11.94
C THR A 55 -1.61 -3.01 -10.97
N THR A 56 -2.86 -3.44 -10.74
CA THR A 56 -3.87 -2.74 -9.94
C THR A 56 -3.37 -2.30 -8.56
N ILE A 57 -2.49 -3.08 -7.92
CA ILE A 57 -1.93 -2.72 -6.61
C ILE A 57 -0.99 -1.50 -6.64
N ALA A 58 -0.42 -1.14 -7.80
CA ALA A 58 0.35 0.09 -7.97
C ALA A 58 -0.58 1.30 -7.92
N ASP A 59 -1.65 1.28 -8.71
CA ASP A 59 -2.68 2.32 -8.75
C ASP A 59 -3.35 2.49 -7.38
N LEU A 60 -3.72 1.38 -6.72
CA LEU A 60 -4.30 1.44 -5.37
C LEU A 60 -3.32 1.98 -4.31
N ALA A 61 -2.02 1.74 -4.46
CA ALA A 61 -1.04 2.26 -3.51
C ALA A 61 -0.97 3.80 -3.56
N VAL A 62 -1.10 4.37 -4.77
CA VAL A 62 -1.12 5.82 -4.99
C VAL A 62 -2.49 6.41 -4.63
N ALA A 63 -3.58 5.84 -5.15
CA ALA A 63 -4.94 6.33 -4.95
C ALA A 63 -5.38 6.33 -3.48
N LEU A 64 -4.87 5.39 -2.68
CA LEU A 64 -5.18 5.30 -1.24
C LEU A 64 -4.09 5.92 -0.36
N GLU A 65 -3.14 6.66 -0.94
CA GLU A 65 -2.08 7.37 -0.22
C GLU A 65 -1.33 6.46 0.77
N CYS A 66 -1.05 5.21 0.38
CA CYS A 66 -0.38 4.26 1.27
C CYS A 66 1.03 4.74 1.65
N GLY A 67 1.70 5.45 0.74
CA GLY A 67 3.09 5.91 0.89
C GLY A 67 4.13 4.79 0.90
N GLN A 68 3.70 3.53 0.91
CA GLN A 68 4.55 2.33 0.88
C GLN A 68 3.90 1.24 0.03
N ILE A 69 4.74 0.52 -0.72
CA ILE A 69 4.33 -0.66 -1.50
C ILE A 69 5.38 -1.77 -1.35
N LYS A 70 4.91 -3.01 -1.25
CA LYS A 70 5.72 -4.24 -1.23
C LYS A 70 5.34 -5.11 -2.41
N THR A 71 6.05 -4.93 -3.52
CA THR A 71 5.76 -5.63 -4.78
C THR A 71 6.88 -6.57 -5.27
N GLY A 72 7.88 -6.86 -4.41
CA GLY A 72 8.93 -7.86 -4.65
C GLY A 72 10.23 -7.27 -5.15
N ALA A 73 11.24 -8.10 -5.42
CA ALA A 73 12.48 -7.62 -6.04
C ALA A 73 12.20 -7.08 -7.46
N PRO A 74 13.02 -6.15 -8.00
CA PRO A 74 12.96 -5.71 -9.39
C PRO A 74 13.51 -6.80 -10.33
N ALA A 75 12.91 -7.98 -10.24
CA ALA A 75 13.25 -9.18 -10.97
C ALA A 75 11.98 -9.98 -11.19
N ARG A 76 11.89 -10.64 -12.35
CA ARG A 76 10.69 -11.30 -12.89
C ARG A 76 9.61 -10.30 -13.33
N SER A 77 9.06 -10.54 -14.51
CA SER A 77 8.18 -9.59 -15.20
C SER A 77 6.94 -9.23 -14.39
N GLU A 78 6.38 -10.17 -13.62
CA GLU A 78 5.17 -9.93 -12.83
C GLU A 78 5.40 -8.93 -11.68
N ARG A 79 6.65 -8.74 -11.23
CA ARG A 79 7.04 -7.74 -10.21
C ARG A 79 7.37 -6.40 -10.87
N VAL A 80 8.19 -6.47 -11.91
CA VAL A 80 8.63 -5.32 -12.70
C VAL A 80 7.43 -4.57 -13.28
N ALA A 81 6.38 -5.27 -13.69
CA ALA A 81 5.14 -4.66 -14.20
C ALA A 81 4.57 -3.59 -13.24
N LYS A 82 4.55 -3.85 -11.93
CA LYS A 82 4.04 -2.89 -10.94
C LYS A 82 4.96 -1.69 -10.78
N TYR A 83 6.28 -1.89 -10.82
CA TYR A 83 7.24 -0.79 -10.80
C TYR A 83 7.11 0.10 -12.04
N ASN A 84 6.96 -0.51 -13.22
CA ASN A 84 6.71 0.23 -14.46
C ASN A 84 5.41 1.02 -14.39
N GLN A 85 4.36 0.48 -13.76
CA GLN A 85 3.12 1.22 -13.56
C GLN A 85 3.29 2.41 -12.62
N LEU A 86 4.06 2.27 -11.52
CA LEU A 86 4.37 3.40 -10.65
C LEU A 86 5.14 4.51 -11.38
N LEU A 87 6.07 4.16 -12.27
CA LEU A 87 6.79 5.14 -13.10
C LEU A 87 5.83 5.87 -14.05
N ARG A 88 4.86 5.18 -14.65
CA ARG A 88 3.82 5.81 -15.49
C ARG A 88 2.91 6.74 -14.69
N ILE A 89 2.49 6.32 -13.50
CA ILE A 89 1.66 7.16 -12.61
C ILE A 89 2.44 8.41 -12.18
N GLU A 90 3.72 8.27 -11.86
CA GLU A 90 4.59 9.42 -11.53
C GLU A 90 4.73 10.37 -12.72
N GLU A 91 4.95 9.84 -13.93
CA GLU A 91 5.01 10.63 -15.17
C GLU A 91 3.68 11.37 -15.45
N GLU A 92 2.54 10.71 -15.26
CA GLU A 92 1.21 11.30 -15.45
C GLU A 92 0.90 12.41 -14.44
N LEU A 93 1.29 12.22 -13.17
CA LEU A 93 1.09 13.22 -12.12
C LEU A 93 2.03 14.43 -12.27
N ALA A 94 3.17 14.27 -12.94
CA ALA A 94 4.18 15.31 -13.16
C ALA A 94 4.48 16.10 -11.87
N ASP A 95 4.31 17.42 -11.87
CA ASP A 95 4.60 18.30 -10.73
C ASP A 95 3.70 18.04 -9.50
N ALA A 96 2.59 17.31 -9.65
CA ALA A 96 1.73 16.92 -8.54
C ALA A 96 2.21 15.63 -7.83
N ALA A 97 3.20 14.92 -8.38
CA ALA A 97 3.72 13.69 -7.79
C ALA A 97 4.48 13.97 -6.49
N ILE A 98 4.19 13.21 -5.43
CA ILE A 98 4.90 13.29 -4.14
C ILE A 98 5.45 11.92 -3.75
N TYR A 99 6.77 11.80 -3.74
CA TYR A 99 7.46 10.65 -3.14
C TYR A 99 7.63 10.86 -1.63
N ALA A 100 6.97 10.04 -0.82
CA ALA A 100 6.95 10.19 0.63
C ALA A 100 8.33 9.98 1.31
N GLY A 101 9.23 9.19 0.70
CA GLY A 101 10.57 8.91 1.24
C GLY A 101 10.56 8.51 2.72
N ARG A 102 11.41 9.15 3.54
CA ARG A 102 11.47 8.88 5.00
C ARG A 102 10.18 9.24 5.73
N LYS A 103 9.38 10.19 5.24
CA LYS A 103 8.11 10.60 5.88
C LYS A 103 7.08 9.48 5.90
N ALA A 104 7.23 8.46 5.04
CA ALA A 104 6.42 7.24 5.08
C ALA A 104 6.60 6.45 6.40
N PHE A 105 7.68 6.69 7.15
CA PHE A 105 8.04 6.00 8.39
C PHE A 105 8.22 6.96 9.57
N PRO A 106 7.12 7.52 10.13
CA PRO A 106 7.18 8.55 11.18
C PRO A 106 7.84 8.10 12.49
N ARG A 107 8.02 6.78 12.69
CA ARG A 107 8.76 6.26 13.86
C ARG A 107 10.25 6.62 13.81
N PHE A 108 10.82 6.81 12.62
CA PHE A 108 12.24 7.15 12.45
C PHE A 108 12.46 8.66 12.33
N ASN A 109 11.73 9.46 13.12
CA ASN A 109 12.02 10.88 13.26
C ASN A 109 13.39 11.04 13.96
N GLY A 110 14.42 11.24 13.14
CA GLY A 110 15.80 11.56 13.50
C GLY A 110 16.44 12.37 12.38
#